data_AF-A0A836TK84-F1
#
_entry.id   AF-A0A836TK84-F1
#
_cell.length_a   1.000
_cell.length_b   1.000
_cell.length_c   1.000
_cell.angle_alpha   90.00
_cell.angle_beta   90.00
_cell.angle_gamma   90.00
#
_symmetry.space_group_name_H-M   'P 1'
#
loop_
_entity.id
_entity.type
_entity.pdbx_description
1 polymer ?
#
loop_
_entity_poly.entity_id
_entity_poly.type
_entity_poly.pdbx_seq_one_letter_code
_entity_poly.pdbx_strand_id
1 'polypeptide(L)' 'MLKTILPTWIRDDKSIIACTEKIRVMKENFDEIQQISQDALEDGLLMEVSETQMREALYQLVDSLVNPYTKK' A
#
# COMPACT_ATOMS: atom_id res chain seq x y z
N MET A 1 11.01 14.11 -0.88
CA MET A 1 10.11 13.00 -0.51
C MET A 1 8.71 13.56 -0.33
N LEU A 2 7.74 13.13 -1.13
CA LEU A 2 6.34 13.49 -0.95
C LEU A 2 5.87 12.90 0.38
N LYS A 3 5.34 13.75 1.26
CA LYS A 3 4.84 13.31 2.57
C LYS A 3 3.52 12.59 2.35
N THR A 4 3.55 11.26 2.34
CA THR A 4 2.35 10.42 2.23
C THR A 4 1.43 10.74 3.41
N ILE A 5 0.24 11.26 3.12
CA ILE A 5 -0.80 11.45 4.13
C ILE A 5 -1.38 10.07 4.40
N LEU A 6 -1.02 9.47 5.54
CA LEU A 6 -1.58 8.19 5.94
C LEU A 6 -3.08 8.35 6.25
N PRO A 7 -3.90 7.36 5.89
CA PRO A 7 -5.32 7.38 6.22
C PRO A 7 -5.53 7.26 7.73
N THR A 8 -6.72 7.65 8.19
CA THR A 8 -7.18 7.28 9.53
C THR A 8 -7.59 5.81 9.51
N TRP A 9 -6.88 4.98 10.28
CA TRP A 9 -7.18 3.56 10.38
C TRP A 9 -8.47 3.32 11.17
N ILE A 10 -9.34 2.48 10.63
CA ILE A 10 -10.62 2.09 11.24
C ILE A 10 -10.69 0.58 11.44
N ARG A 11 -11.56 0.15 12.34
CA ARG A 11 -11.95 -1.25 12.52
C ARG A 11 -13.15 -1.59 11.64
N ASP A 12 -13.51 -2.87 11.60
CA ASP A 12 -14.69 -3.36 10.91
C ASP A 12 -16.00 -2.76 11.46
N ASP A 13 -16.04 -2.46 12.77
CA ASP A 13 -17.15 -1.78 13.43
C ASP A 13 -17.17 -0.25 13.18
N LYS A 14 -16.28 0.24 12.31
CA LYS A 14 -16.06 1.66 11.96
C LYS A 14 -15.48 2.53 13.08
N SER A 15 -15.09 1.97 14.22
CA SER A 15 -14.36 2.71 15.25
C SER A 15 -12.92 3.02 14.83
N ILE A 16 -12.37 4.14 15.30
CA ILE A 16 -11.00 4.57 14.97
C ILE A 16 -9.98 3.74 15.76
N ILE A 17 -8.89 3.34 15.09
CA ILE A 17 -7.73 2.75 15.75
C ILE A 17 -6.90 3.88 16.40
N ALA A 18 -7.12 4.13 17.69
CA ALA A 18 -6.40 5.17 18.44
C ALA A 18 -5.09 4.71 19.13
N CYS A 19 -4.77 3.42 19.10
CA CYS A 19 -3.58 2.89 19.74
C CYS A 19 -2.33 3.33 18.97
N THR A 20 -1.46 4.13 19.60
CA THR A 20 -0.24 4.69 19.00
C THR A 20 0.64 3.62 18.36
N GLU A 21 0.79 2.46 19.02
CA GLU A 21 1.64 1.39 18.51
C GLU A 21 1.07 0.76 17.23
N LYS A 22 -0.24 0.56 17.15
CA LYS A 22 -0.88 0.08 15.92
C LYS A 22 -0.71 1.08 14.77
N ILE A 23 -0.83 2.37 15.07
CA ILE A 23 -0.62 3.43 14.07
C ILE A 23 0.85 3.45 13.61
N ARG A 24 1.82 3.27 14.51
CA ARG A 24 3.24 3.17 14.18
C ARG A 24 3.52 2.02 13.21
N VAL A 25 3.02 0.82 13.52
CA VAL A 25 3.19 -0.35 12.65
C VAL A 25 2.55 -0.11 11.28
N MET A 26 1.34 0.46 11.22
CA MET A 26 0.71 0.75 9.93
C MET A 26 1.46 1.78 9.11
N LYS A 27 2.10 2.77 9.76
CA LYS A 27 2.99 3.71 9.10
C LYS A 27 4.21 2.99 8.49
N GLU A 28 4.89 2.16 9.29
CA GLU A 28 6.07 1.41 8.83
C GLU A 28 5.74 0.52 7.63
N ASN A 29 4.63 -0.22 7.70
CA ASN A 29 4.15 -1.03 6.57
C ASN A 29 3.92 -0.18 5.30
N PHE A 30 3.30 1.00 5.42
CA PHE A 30 3.03 1.87 4.26
C PHE A 30 4.31 2.51 3.70
N ASP A 31 5.25 2.87 4.56
CA ASP A 31 6.56 3.38 4.14
C ASP A 31 7.32 2.30 3.36
N GLU A 32 7.31 1.04 3.83
CA GLU A 32 7.91 -0.11 3.13
C GLU A 32 7.24 -0.41 1.79
N ILE A 33 5.90 -0.46 1.74
CA ILE A 33 5.14 -0.69 0.50
C ILE A 33 5.43 0.41 -0.52
N GLN A 34 5.49 1.67 -0.09
CA GLN A 34 5.81 2.78 -0.97
C GLN A 34 7.20 2.62 -1.57
N GLN A 35 8.20 2.25 -0.77
CA GLN A 35 9.56 2.03 -1.25
C GLN A 35 9.61 0.89 -2.28
N ILE A 36 9.07 -0.28 -1.95
CA ILE A 36 9.06 -1.45 -2.85
C ILE A 36 8.31 -1.13 -4.16
N SER A 37 7.18 -0.42 -4.08
CA SER A 37 6.40 -0.05 -5.27
C SER A 37 7.14 0.96 -6.15
N GLN A 38 7.90 1.88 -5.54
CA GLN A 38 8.74 2.83 -6.26
C GLN A 38 9.89 2.11 -6.96
N ASP A 39 10.60 1.22 -6.25
CA ASP A 39 11.68 0.41 -6.82
C ASP A 39 11.18 -0.43 -8.00
N ALA A 40 10.02 -1.09 -7.85
CA ALA A 40 9.39 -1.87 -8.93
C ALA A 40 9.01 -1.00 -10.14
N LEU A 41 8.55 0.23 -9.93
CA LEU A 41 8.26 1.17 -11.01
C LEU A 41 9.55 1.57 -11.74
N GLU A 42 10.61 1.93 -11.00
CA GLU A 42 11.91 2.31 -11.56
C GLU A 42 12.53 1.19 -12.38
N ASP A 43 12.48 -0.05 -11.88
CA ASP A 43 12.93 -1.23 -12.61
C ASP A 43 12.12 -1.44 -13.90
N GLY A 44 10.79 -1.29 -13.83
CA GLY A 44 9.94 -1.39 -15.02
C GLY A 44 10.29 -0.35 -16.08
N LEU A 45 10.53 0.90 -15.67
CA LEU A 45 10.94 1.98 -16.58
C LEU A 45 12.33 1.72 -17.18
N LEU A 46 13.27 1.20 -16.39
CA LEU A 46 14.60 0.83 -16.86
C LEU A 46 14.55 -0.27 -17.93
N MET A 47 13.55 -1.15 -17.84
CA MET A 47 13.27 -2.21 -18.82
C MET A 47 12.36 -1.74 -19.97
N GLU A 48 12.20 -0.42 -20.16
CA GLU A 48 11.40 0.21 -21.22
C GLU A 48 9.90 -0.13 -21.18
N VAL A 49 9.37 -0.53 -20.02
CA VAL A 49 7.93 -0.71 -19.82
C VAL A 49 7.25 0.66 -19.70
N SER A 50 6.03 0.79 -20.24
CA SER A 50 5.24 2.01 -20.11
C SER A 50 4.95 2.35 -18.65
N GLU A 51 5.20 3.60 -18.24
CA GLU A 51 4.88 4.08 -16.88
C GLU A 51 3.41 3.86 -16.54
N THR A 52 2.50 4.19 -17.46
CA THR A 52 1.06 4.03 -17.27
C THR A 52 0.70 2.58 -17.01
N GLN A 53 1.25 1.66 -17.80
CA GLN A 53 1.03 0.23 -17.63
C GLN A 53 1.56 -0.27 -16.27
N MET A 54 2.75 0.17 -15.85
CA MET A 54 3.30 -0.20 -14.54
C MET A 54 2.41 0.26 -13.40
N ARG A 55 1.89 1.49 -13.47
CA ARG A 55 0.95 2.02 -12.47
C ARG A 55 -0.34 1.20 -12.42
N GLU A 56 -0.92 0.90 -13.59
CA GLU A 56 -2.13 0.06 -13.68
C GLU A 56 -1.91 -1.34 -13.10
N ALA A 57 -0.76 -1.95 -13.38
CA ALA A 57 -0.41 -3.26 -12.83
C ALA A 57 -0.27 -3.23 -11.30
N LEU A 58 0.35 -2.19 -10.73
CA LEU A 58 0.45 -2.00 -9.28
C LEU A 58 -0.93 -1.80 -8.63
N TYR A 59 -1.84 -1.04 -9.26
CA TYR A 59 -3.22 -0.91 -8.78
C TYR A 59 -3.96 -2.25 -8.79
N GLN A 60 -3.88 -3.00 -9.91
CA GLN A 60 -4.50 -4.32 -10.02
C GLN A 60 -3.93 -5.30 -8.99
N LEU A 61 -2.64 -5.23 -8.68
CA LEU A 61 -2.01 -6.05 -7.64
C LEU A 61 -2.66 -5.78 -6.27
N VAL A 62 -2.84 -4.51 -5.90
CA VAL A 62 -3.49 -4.12 -4.64
C VAL A 62 -4.95 -4.58 -4.59
N ASP A 63 -5.69 -4.44 -5.70
CA ASP A 63 -7.07 -4.90 -5.81
C ASP A 63 -7.20 -6.43 -5.71
N SER A 64 -6.16 -7.17 -6.09
CA SER A 64 -6.14 -8.64 -6.05
C SER A 64 -5.82 -9.25 -4.68
N LEU A 65 -5.47 -8.41 -3.69
CA LEU A 65 -5.09 -8.88 -2.35
C LEU A 65 -6.25 -9.62 -1.67
N VAL A 66 -5.96 -10.80 -1.13
CA VAL A 66 -6.95 -11.66 -0.49
C VAL A 66 -6.94 -11.41 1.02
N ASN A 67 -8.11 -11.14 1.61
CA ASN A 67 -8.27 -11.13 3.06
C ASN A 67 -8.34 -12.58 3.59
N PRO A 68 -7.36 -13.08 4.35
CA PRO A 68 -7.38 -14.45 4.85
C PRO A 68 -8.36 -14.65 6.02
N TYR A 69 -8.88 -13.57 6.61
CA TYR A 69 -9.74 -13.61 7.80
C TYR A 69 -11.24 -13.59 7.47
N THR A 70 -11.61 -13.26 6.23
CA THR A 70 -12.94 -13.57 5.71
C THR A 70 -13.05 -15.07 5.50
N LYS A 71 -13.40 -15.82 6.55
CA LYS A 71 -13.84 -17.21 6.41
C LYS A 71 -15.15 -17.21 5.61
N LYS A 72 -15.23 -18.09 4.60
CA LYS A 72 -16.49 -18.44 3.92
C LYS A 72 -17.53 -18.93 4.92
#